data_AF-A0A8T4PUS0-F1
#
_entry.id   AF-A0A8T4PUS0-F1
#
_cell.length_a   1.000
_cell.length_b   1.000
_cell.length_c   1.000
_cell.angle_alpha   90.00
_cell.angle_beta   90.00
_cell.angle_gamma   90.00
#
_symmetry.space_group_name_H-M   'P 1'
#
loop_
_entity.id
_entity.type
_entity.pdbx_description
1 polymer ?
#
loop_
_entity_poly.entity_id
_entity_poly.type
_entity_poly.pdbx_seq_one_letter_code
_entity_poly.pdbx_strand_id
1 'polypeptide(L)'
;YDLLKYFANKTEGYVGADIEAVCREAAILALREDIESREIGITHFDKALQKVRPSVTKDVEKAYEELQEHFTAARAKQMLDEKPGYMG
;
A
#
# COMPACT_ATOMS: atom_id res chain seq x y z
N TYR A 1 16.08 -5.98 12.65
CA TYR A 1 14.62 -5.86 12.44
C TYR A 1 14.09 -4.45 12.69
N ASP A 2 14.78 -3.59 13.45
CA ASP A 2 14.23 -2.28 13.85
C ASP A 2 14.07 -1.28 12.70
N LEU A 3 14.94 -1.32 11.69
CA LEU A 3 14.86 -0.40 10.54
C LEU A 3 13.63 -0.65 9.67
N LEU A 4 13.30 -1.91 9.38
CA LEU A 4 12.10 -2.24 8.59
C LEU A 4 10.82 -1.86 9.33
N LYS A 5 10.78 -2.06 10.65
CA LYS A 5 9.64 -1.62 11.49
C LYS A 5 9.49 -0.11 11.50
N TYR A 6 10.61 0.63 11.58
CA TYR A 6 10.60 2.09 11.50
C TYR A 6 9.95 2.58 10.20
N PHE A 7 10.34 2.02 9.04
CA PHE A 7 9.75 2.42 7.77
C PHE A 7 8.31 1.93 7.60
N ALA A 8 7.98 0.71 8.03
CA ALA A 8 6.62 0.20 7.98
C ALA A 8 5.63 1.12 8.73
N ASN A 9 6.03 1.65 9.89
CA ASN A 9 5.21 2.59 10.67
C ASN A 9 5.05 3.97 10.00
N LYS A 10 5.91 4.32 9.02
CA LYS A 10 5.87 5.61 8.30
C LYS A 10 5.15 5.52 6.97
N THR A 11 4.84 4.32 6.49
CA THR A 11 4.28 4.08 5.16
C THR A 11 2.83 3.62 5.21
N GLU A 12 2.06 4.07 6.20
CA GLU A 12 0.61 3.87 6.24
C GLU A 12 -0.04 4.54 5.01
N GLY A 13 -0.94 3.82 4.32
CA GLY A 13 -1.58 4.27 3.08
C GLY A 13 -0.73 4.12 1.81
N TYR A 14 0.52 3.67 1.90
CA TYR A 14 1.36 3.38 0.73
C TYR A 14 1.01 2.01 0.17
N VAL A 15 0.90 1.90 -1.16
CA VAL A 15 0.83 0.61 -1.85
C VAL A 15 2.20 0.22 -2.39
N GLY A 16 2.32 -1.00 -2.93
CA GLY A 16 3.59 -1.52 -3.46
C GLY A 16 4.28 -0.58 -4.46
N ALA A 17 3.51 0.07 -5.34
CA ALA A 17 4.04 1.05 -6.30
C ALA A 17 4.63 2.30 -5.62
N ASP A 18 4.02 2.76 -4.52
CA ASP A 18 4.52 3.91 -3.77
C ASP A 18 5.83 3.55 -3.05
N ILE A 19 5.89 2.35 -2.45
CA ILE A 19 7.12 1.84 -1.82
C ILE A 19 8.25 1.71 -2.83
N GLU A 20 7.96 1.19 -4.02
CA GLU A 20 8.93 1.11 -5.11
C GLU A 20 9.42 2.50 -5.53
N ALA A 21 8.51 3.49 -5.63
CA ALA A 21 8.86 4.87 -5.91
C ALA A 21 9.74 5.50 -4.82
N VAL A 22 9.47 5.23 -3.52
CA VAL A 22 10.33 5.65 -2.41
C VAL A 22 11.74 5.08 -2.55
N CYS A 23 11.88 3.79 -2.83
CA CYS A 23 13.19 3.15 -3.03
C CYS A 23 13.97 3.78 -4.19
N ARG A 24 13.31 4.06 -5.31
CA ARG A 24 13.93 4.75 -6.45
C ARG A 24 14.38 6.16 -6.10
N GLU A 25 13.54 6.96 -5.46
CA GLU A 25 13.90 8.33 -5.09
C GLU A 25 15.02 8.35 -4.06
N ALA A 26 15.06 7.39 -3.12
CA ALA A 26 16.16 7.24 -2.17
C ALA A 26 17.50 6.96 -2.88
N ALA A 27 17.50 6.10 -3.90
CA ALA A 27 18.68 5.85 -4.73
C ALA A 27 19.12 7.10 -5.51
N ILE A 28 18.19 7.84 -6.11
CA ILE A 28 18.47 9.09 -6.82
C ILE A 28 19.05 10.14 -5.87
N LEU A 29 18.51 10.23 -4.64
CA LEU A 29 19.01 11.15 -3.62
C LEU A 29 20.44 10.81 -3.20
N ALA A 30 20.77 9.52 -3.04
CA ALA A 30 22.13 9.09 -2.76
C ALA A 30 23.10 9.47 -3.89
N LEU A 31 22.71 9.22 -5.15
CA LEU A 31 23.53 9.58 -6.32
C LEU A 31 23.68 11.09 -6.53
N ARG A 32 22.70 11.90 -6.08
CA ARG A 32 22.79 13.37 -6.11
C ARG A 32 23.74 13.90 -5.03
N GLU A 33 23.89 13.19 -3.92
CA GLU A 33 24.82 13.54 -2.85
C GLU A 33 26.26 13.15 -3.24
N ASP A 34 26.44 11.94 -3.78
CA ASP A 34 27.69 11.45 -4.35
C ASP A 34 27.41 10.49 -5.51
N ILE A 35 27.90 10.83 -6.70
CA ILE A 35 27.67 10.04 -7.93
C ILE A 35 28.34 8.66 -7.88
N GLU A 36 29.39 8.50 -7.08
CA GLU A 36 30.10 7.23 -6.90
C GLU A 36 29.52 6.41 -5.73
N SER A 37 28.46 6.90 -5.09
CA SER A 37 27.85 6.22 -3.95
C SER A 37 27.35 4.82 -4.32
N ARG A 38 27.70 3.85 -3.48
CA ARG A 38 27.27 2.45 -3.60
C ARG A 38 26.26 2.05 -2.53
N GLU A 39 25.91 2.97 -1.63
CA GLU A 39 25.09 2.69 -0.46
C GLU A 39 23.99 3.74 -0.30
N ILE A 40 22.83 3.30 0.17
CA ILE A 40 21.70 4.19 0.46
C ILE A 40 21.51 4.24 1.97
N GLY A 41 21.88 5.38 2.56
CA GLY A 41 21.63 5.66 3.98
C GLY A 41 20.15 5.93 4.32
N ILE A 42 19.83 5.81 5.62
CA ILE A 42 18.49 6.06 6.19
C ILE A 42 17.98 7.47 5.84
N THR A 43 18.87 8.46 5.84
CA THR A 43 18.57 9.86 5.52
C THR A 43 18.01 10.02 4.10
N HIS A 44 18.44 9.20 3.13
CA HIS A 44 17.89 9.21 1.77
C HIS A 44 16.46 8.70 1.74
N PHE A 45 16.14 7.65 2.50
CA PHE A 45 14.78 7.13 2.61
C PHE A 45 13.84 8.12 3.32
N ASP A 46 14.29 8.74 4.42
CA ASP A 46 13.48 9.78 5.09
C ASP A 46 13.21 10.98 4.15
N LYS A 47 14.20 11.41 3.37
CA LYS A 47 14.02 12.45 2.33
C LYS A 47 13.10 11.97 1.19
N ALA A 48 13.19 10.71 0.78
CA ALA A 48 12.33 10.14 -0.25
C ALA A 48 10.86 10.09 0.18
N LEU A 49 10.58 9.71 1.42
CA LEU A 49 9.23 9.70 1.99
C LEU A 49 8.59 11.10 2.06
N GLN A 50 9.39 12.17 2.16
CA GLN A 50 8.87 13.54 2.07
C GLN A 50 8.42 13.92 0.65
N LYS A 51 8.95 13.25 -0.38
CA LYS A 51 8.68 13.55 -1.79
C LYS A 51 7.62 12.63 -2.40
N VAL A 52 7.66 11.36 -2.06
CA VAL A 52 6.72 10.36 -2.55
C VAL A 52 5.56 10.26 -1.57
N ARG A 53 4.36 10.67 -1.99
CA ARG A 53 3.14 10.61 -1.18
C ARG A 53 2.43 9.27 -1.38
N PRO A 54 1.66 8.78 -0.38
CA PRO A 54 0.80 7.63 -0.57
C PRO A 54 -0.22 7.91 -1.68
N SER A 55 -0.45 6.92 -2.54
CA SER A 55 -1.42 7.02 -3.63
C SER A 55 -2.83 6.66 -3.20
N VAL A 56 -2.97 5.84 -2.15
CA VAL A 56 -4.27 5.49 -1.59
C VAL A 56 -4.63 6.48 -0.49
N THR A 57 -5.81 7.06 -0.63
CA THR A 57 -6.41 7.93 0.39
C THR A 57 -7.44 7.15 1.19
N LYS A 58 -7.76 7.63 2.40
CA LYS A 58 -8.79 7.02 3.26
C LYS A 58 -10.15 6.90 2.56
N ASP A 59 -10.44 7.81 1.63
CA ASP A 59 -11.68 7.77 0.85
C ASP A 59 -11.68 6.60 -0.14
N VAL A 60 -10.53 6.29 -0.75
CA VAL A 60 -10.37 5.12 -1.62
C VAL A 60 -10.46 3.83 -0.80
N GLU A 61 -9.82 3.77 0.37
CA GLU A 61 -9.95 2.62 1.28
C GLU A 61 -11.41 2.35 1.64
N LYS A 62 -12.13 3.38 2.09
CA LYS A 62 -13.54 3.28 2.45
C LYS A 62 -14.41 2.85 1.27
N ALA A 63 -14.17 3.40 0.08
CA ALA A 63 -14.90 2.99 -1.12
C ALA A 63 -14.66 1.50 -1.46
N TYR A 64 -13.45 0.99 -1.25
CA TYR A 64 -13.15 -0.43 -1.42
C TYR A 64 -13.83 -1.31 -0.36
N GLU A 65 -13.87 -0.88 0.91
CA GLU A 65 -14.57 -1.57 1.99
C GLU A 65 -16.08 -1.67 1.71
N GLU A 66 -16.71 -0.55 1.37
CA GLU A 66 -18.14 -0.49 1.00
C GLU A 66 -18.44 -1.39 -0.20
N LEU A 67 -17.55 -1.39 -1.21
CA LEU A 67 -17.67 -2.25 -2.38
C LEU A 67 -17.55 -3.73 -2.02
N GLN A 68 -16.60 -4.10 -1.15
CA GLN A 68 -16.44 -5.47 -0.65
C GLN A 68 -17.67 -5.93 0.13
N GLU A 69 -18.23 -5.09 1.00
CA GLU A 69 -19.45 -5.40 1.75
C GLU A 69 -20.63 -5.63 0.79
N HIS A 70 -20.80 -4.75 -0.20
CA HIS A 70 -21.85 -4.88 -1.20
C HIS A 70 -21.72 -6.16 -2.03
N PHE A 71 -20.52 -6.53 -2.48
CA PHE A 71 -20.31 -7.79 -3.20
C PHE A 71 -20.50 -9.01 -2.31
N THR A 72 -20.07 -8.96 -1.05
CA THR A 72 -20.23 -10.09 -0.11
C THR A 72 -21.69 -10.27 0.27
N ALA A 73 -22.43 -9.18 0.53
CA ALA A 73 -23.85 -9.21 0.82
C ALA A 73 -24.70 -9.60 -0.40
N ALA A 74 -24.38 -9.09 -1.59
CA ALA A 74 -25.06 -9.47 -2.83
C ALA A 74 -24.85 -10.96 -3.15
N ARG A 75 -23.63 -11.47 -2.96
CA ARG A 75 -23.32 -12.89 -3.13
C ARG A 75 -23.99 -13.76 -2.08
N ALA A 76 -24.03 -13.34 -0.81
CA ALA A 76 -24.75 -14.04 0.24
C ALA A 76 -26.27 -14.10 -0.03
N LYS A 77 -26.85 -13.01 -0.55
CA LYS A 77 -28.25 -12.96 -0.96
C LYS A 77 -28.54 -13.86 -2.16
N GLN A 78 -27.68 -13.86 -3.18
CA GLN A 78 -27.77 -14.80 -4.30
C GLN A 78 -27.68 -16.26 -3.84
N MET A 79 -26.77 -16.60 -2.92
CA MET A 79 -26.66 -17.97 -2.38
C MET A 79 -27.88 -18.40 -1.55
N LEU A 80 -28.64 -17.45 -1.00
CA LEU A 80 -29.90 -17.71 -0.30
C LEU A 80 -31.07 -17.90 -1.28
N ASP A 81 -31.13 -17.10 -2.36
CA ASP A 81 -32.14 -17.20 -3.42
C ASP A 81 -31.92 -18.43 -4.31
N GLU A 82 -30.66 -18.87 -4.50
CA GLU A 82 -30.30 -20.05 -5.31
C GLU A 82 -30.45 -21.38 -4.58
N LYS A 83 -30.88 -21.42 -3.30
CA LYS A 83 -31.13 -22.70 -2.62
C LYS A 83 -32.17 -23.52 -3.43
N PRO A 84 -31.78 -24.60 -4.12
CA PRO A 84 -32.77 -25.56 -4.58
C PRO A 84 -33.31 -26.20 -3.31
N GLY A 85 -34.63 -26.28 -3.19
CA GLY A 85 -35.24 -27.11 -2.15
C GLY A 85 -34.84 -28.56 -2.39
N TYR A 86 -33.73 -29.01 -1.81
CA TYR A 86 -33.51 -30.43 -1.56
C TYR A 86 -34.31 -30.80 -0.32
N MET A 87 -35.61 -31.00 -0.54
CA MET A 87 -36.39 -31.98 0.21
C MET A 87 -36.06 -33.35 -0.38
N GLY A 88 -35.28 -34.13 0.36
CA GLY A 88 -34.83 -35.48 0.00
C GLY A 88 -33.66 -35.90 0.85
#